data_AF-A0A7K7AU76-F1
#
_entry.id   AF-A0A7K7AU76-F1
#
_cell.length_a   1.000
_cell.length_b   1.000
_cell.length_c   1.000
_cell.angle_alpha   90.00
_cell.angle_beta   90.00
_cell.angle_gamma   90.00
#
_symmetry.space_group_name_H-M   'P 1'
#
loop_
_entity.id
_entity.type
_entity.pdbx_description
1 polymer ?
#
loop_
_entity_poly.entity_id
_entity_poly.type
_entity_poly.pdbx_seq_one_letter_code
_entity_poly.pdbx_strand_id
1 'polypeptide(L)'
;QVLALSKASDAHNGYQLLLSEINNPNTKYVLRTANRLYGEKTFEFLSSFTESSQKFYHAGLEQTDFAHSSEDARKQINSWVEEKTEGKIRNLLTEGIINSMTRLVLVNAIYFKGNWEGQFDKESTSERPFKMNK
;
A
#
# COMPACT_ATOMS: atom_id res chain seq x y z
N GLN A 1 14.31 -17.53 -8.26
CA GLN A 1 13.98 -16.26 -7.57
C GLN A 1 12.47 -16.21 -7.36
N VAL A 2 12.00 -15.85 -6.16
CA VAL A 2 10.58 -15.97 -5.75
C VAL A 2 9.66 -14.97 -6.47
N LEU A 3 10.14 -13.75 -6.74
CA LEU A 3 9.36 -12.67 -7.38
C LEU A 3 9.50 -12.61 -8.92
N ALA A 4 10.24 -13.55 -9.53
CA ALA A 4 10.47 -13.65 -10.98
C ALA A 4 10.99 -12.38 -11.70
N LEU A 5 11.50 -11.37 -10.97
CA LEU A 5 11.98 -10.11 -11.52
C LEU A 5 13.13 -10.28 -12.52
N SER A 6 13.93 -11.34 -12.40
CA SER A 6 14.99 -11.68 -13.35
C SER A 6 14.49 -11.95 -14.78
N LYS A 7 13.17 -12.13 -14.98
CA LYS A 7 12.56 -12.30 -16.31
C LYS A 7 12.12 -10.97 -16.94
N ALA A 8 12.05 -9.89 -16.15
CA ALA A 8 11.73 -8.57 -16.66
C ALA A 8 13.00 -7.90 -17.20
N SER A 9 12.91 -7.25 -18.36
CA SER A 9 14.02 -6.45 -18.91
C SER A 9 14.34 -5.24 -18.02
N ASP A 10 13.31 -4.58 -17.49
CA ASP A 10 13.40 -3.55 -16.47
C ASP A 10 12.13 -3.57 -15.60
N ALA A 11 12.23 -4.19 -14.43
CA ALA A 11 11.10 -4.30 -13.51
C ALA A 11 10.65 -2.93 -12.97
N HIS A 12 11.58 -2.02 -12.71
CA HIS A 12 11.27 -0.73 -12.07
C HIS A 12 10.49 0.19 -13.00
N ASN A 13 10.93 0.30 -14.26
CA ASN A 13 10.17 1.05 -15.27
C ASN A 13 8.80 0.41 -15.53
N GLY A 14 8.72 -0.93 -15.56
CA GLY A 14 7.44 -1.64 -15.67
C GLY A 14 6.47 -1.28 -14.54
N TYR A 15 6.95 -1.24 -13.30
CA TYR A 15 6.15 -0.82 -12.15
C TYR A 15 5.73 0.65 -12.23
N GLN A 16 6.60 1.54 -12.68
CA GLN A 16 6.25 2.96 -12.83
C GLN A 16 5.06 3.15 -13.78
N LEU A 17 5.11 2.48 -14.94
CA LEU A 17 4.03 2.52 -15.92
C LEU A 17 2.74 1.93 -15.34
N LEU A 18 2.82 0.75 -14.70
CA LEU A 18 1.69 0.10 -14.07
C LEU A 18 1.01 0.99 -13.01
N LEU A 19 1.79 1.62 -12.13
CA LEU A 19 1.27 2.49 -11.08
C LEU A 19 0.63 3.76 -11.64
N SER A 20 1.10 4.24 -12.79
CA SER A 20 0.53 5.40 -13.48
C SER A 20 -0.84 5.07 -14.07
N GLU A 21 -0.98 3.88 -14.69
CA GLU A 21 -2.25 3.40 -15.23
C GLU A 21 -3.27 3.06 -14.12
N ILE A 22 -2.84 2.36 -13.07
CA ILE A 22 -3.70 1.95 -11.95
C ILE A 22 -4.29 3.16 -11.22
N ASN A 23 -3.50 4.23 -11.04
CA ASN A 23 -3.94 5.43 -10.33
C ASN A 23 -4.64 6.46 -11.22
N ASN A 24 -4.94 6.13 -12.47
CA ASN A 24 -5.63 7.03 -13.39
C ASN A 24 -7.00 7.46 -12.82
N PRO A 25 -7.21 8.76 -12.54
CA PRO A 25 -8.45 9.24 -11.95
C PRO A 25 -9.64 9.19 -12.93
N ASN A 26 -9.41 9.05 -14.23
CA ASN A 26 -10.44 9.08 -15.28
C ASN A 26 -11.00 7.69 -15.58
N THR A 27 -11.41 6.96 -14.53
CA THR A 27 -11.97 5.60 -14.66
C THR A 27 -13.39 5.52 -14.09
N LYS A 28 -14.17 4.52 -14.54
CA LYS A 28 -15.55 4.27 -14.05
C LYS A 28 -15.60 3.57 -12.68
N TYR A 29 -14.43 3.26 -12.12
CA TYR A 29 -14.25 2.53 -10.86
C TYR A 29 -13.28 3.32 -9.97
N VAL A 30 -13.23 2.98 -8.69
CA VAL A 30 -12.20 3.48 -7.79
C VAL A 30 -11.13 2.40 -7.70
N LEU A 31 -9.93 2.71 -8.19
CA LEU A 31 -8.74 1.92 -7.95
C LEU A 31 -7.65 2.86 -7.45
N ARG A 32 -7.11 2.56 -6.28
CA ARG A 32 -6.08 3.36 -5.62
C ARG A 32 -4.98 2.43 -5.17
N THR A 33 -3.75 2.77 -5.55
CA THR A 33 -2.54 2.17 -4.98
C THR A 33 -1.65 3.28 -4.44
N ALA A 34 -1.21 3.12 -3.20
CA ALA A 34 -0.34 4.08 -2.54
C ALA A 34 0.87 3.36 -1.95
N ASN A 35 2.05 3.89 -2.26
CA ASN A 35 3.31 3.45 -1.70
C ASN A 35 3.90 4.58 -0.86
N ARG A 36 4.53 4.25 0.27
CA ARG A 36 5.27 5.21 1.08
C ARG A 36 6.38 4.52 1.84
N LEU A 37 7.47 5.25 2.04
CA LEU A 37 8.55 4.87 2.93
C LEU A 37 8.45 5.70 4.20
N TYR A 38 8.53 5.07 5.36
CA TYR A 38 8.69 5.75 6.65
C TYR A 38 10.07 5.43 7.21
N GLY A 39 10.95 6.42 7.27
CA GLY A 39 12.32 6.27 7.73
C GLY A 39 12.55 6.91 9.08
N GLU A 40 13.38 6.29 9.92
CA GLU A 40 13.84 6.90 11.17
C GLU A 40 14.54 8.24 10.87
N LYS A 41 14.10 9.32 11.51
CA LYS A 41 14.59 10.68 11.26
C LYS A 41 16.08 10.86 11.56
N THR A 42 16.65 10.07 12.48
CA THR A 42 18.08 10.11 12.80
C THR A 42 18.95 9.27 11.85
N PHE A 43 18.36 8.62 10.85
CA PHE A 43 19.07 7.75 9.91
C PHE A 43 19.19 8.41 8.54
N GLU A 44 20.40 8.41 7.98
CA GLU A 44 20.64 8.93 6.63
C GLU A 44 20.37 7.85 5.58
N PHE A 45 19.46 8.14 4.65
CA PHE A 45 19.17 7.28 3.51
C PHE A 45 19.93 7.78 2.28
N LEU A 46 20.39 6.84 1.46
CA LEU A 46 21.02 7.18 0.18
C LEU A 46 20.02 7.95 -0.70
N SER A 47 20.43 9.11 -1.22
CA SER A 47 19.60 9.92 -2.12
C SER A 47 19.14 9.12 -3.33
N SER A 48 20.04 8.30 -3.91
CA SER A 48 19.72 7.43 -5.05
C SER A 48 18.61 6.42 -4.74
N PHE A 49 18.52 5.92 -3.51
CA PHE A 49 17.46 5.02 -3.07
C PHE A 49 16.12 5.75 -2.93
N THR A 50 16.12 6.92 -2.28
CA THR A 50 14.89 7.71 -2.07
C THR A 50 14.36 8.27 -3.39
N GLU A 51 15.25 8.74 -4.27
CA GLU A 51 14.90 9.23 -5.61
C GLU A 51 14.34 8.11 -6.49
N SER A 52 14.98 6.93 -6.47
CA SER A 52 14.47 5.77 -7.23
C SER A 52 13.11 5.30 -6.70
N SER A 53 12.92 5.27 -5.37
CA SER A 53 11.64 4.90 -4.75
C SER A 53 10.53 5.87 -5.12
N GLN A 54 10.81 7.17 -5.09
CA GLN A 54 9.88 8.19 -5.55
C GLN A 54 9.58 8.06 -7.04
N LYS A 55 10.61 7.89 -7.88
CA LYS A 55 10.47 7.83 -9.34
C LYS A 55 9.68 6.61 -9.81
N PHE A 56 10.08 5.42 -9.39
CA PHE A 56 9.55 4.17 -9.95
C PHE A 56 8.31 3.66 -9.22
N TYR A 57 8.15 4.03 -7.95
CA TYR A 57 7.08 3.51 -7.10
C TYR A 57 6.12 4.57 -6.58
N HIS A 58 6.35 5.85 -6.90
CA HIS A 58 5.65 6.98 -6.29
C HIS A 58 5.71 6.94 -4.76
N ALA A 59 6.80 6.38 -4.21
CA ALA A 59 7.00 6.11 -2.80
C ALA A 59 7.96 7.13 -2.20
N GLY A 60 7.40 8.24 -1.71
CA GLY A 60 8.18 9.27 -1.01
C GLY A 60 8.65 8.79 0.36
N LEU A 61 9.81 9.28 0.79
CA LEU A 61 10.31 9.10 2.16
C LEU A 61 9.69 10.13 3.09
N GLU A 62 9.06 9.64 4.15
CA GLU A 62 8.58 10.42 5.28
C GLU A 62 9.43 10.11 6.50
N GLN A 63 10.02 11.14 7.11
CA GLN A 63 10.81 10.99 8.32
C GLN A 63 9.92 10.84 9.54
N THR A 64 10.22 9.86 10.38
CA THR A 64 9.42 9.47 11.55
C THR A 64 10.35 9.16 12.73
N ASP A 65 9.90 9.38 13.96
CA ASP A 65 10.68 9.12 15.18
C ASP A 65 10.31 7.75 15.78
N PHE A 66 10.85 6.66 15.20
CA PHE A 66 10.69 5.34 15.78
C PHE A 66 11.50 5.21 17.07
N ALA A 67 12.72 5.77 17.10
CA ALA A 67 13.65 5.63 18.22
C ALA A 67 13.08 6.10 19.56
N HIS A 68 12.33 7.21 19.58
CA HIS A 68 11.78 7.78 20.81
C HIS A 68 10.25 7.68 20.89
N SER A 69 9.55 7.57 19.75
CA SER A 69 8.08 7.67 19.68
C SER A 69 7.45 6.62 18.74
N SER A 70 7.90 5.36 18.84
CA SER A 70 7.44 4.27 17.96
C SER A 70 5.93 4.05 17.93
N GLU A 71 5.21 4.28 19.04
CA GLU A 71 3.75 4.14 19.05
C GLU A 71 3.03 5.27 18.29
N ASP A 72 3.53 6.49 18.33
CA ASP A 72 2.97 7.60 17.54
C ASP A 72 3.27 7.41 16.06
N ALA A 73 4.49 6.95 15.74
CA ALA A 73 4.87 6.52 14.41
C ALA A 73 3.93 5.43 13.86
N ARG A 74 3.59 4.43 14.69
CA ARG A 74 2.67 3.35 14.32
C ARG A 74 1.28 3.89 13.99
N LYS A 75 0.76 4.79 14.82
CA LYS A 75 -0.55 5.43 14.62
C LYS A 75 -0.56 6.26 13.35
N GLN A 76 0.48 7.05 13.09
CA GLN A 76 0.64 7.85 11.87
C GLN A 76 0.59 6.97 10.62
N ILE A 77 1.36 5.87 10.60
CA ILE A 77 1.36 4.92 9.48
C ILE A 77 -0.03 4.31 9.28
N ASN A 78 -0.69 3.86 10.35
CA ASN A 78 -2.03 3.30 10.30
C ASN A 78 -3.07 4.30 9.79
N SER A 79 -3.05 5.54 10.26
CA SER A 79 -3.96 6.59 9.80
C SER A 79 -3.78 6.90 8.32
N TRP A 80 -2.53 6.94 7.83
CA TRP A 80 -2.27 7.11 6.41
C TRP A 80 -2.79 5.95 5.58
N VAL A 81 -2.59 4.70 6.02
CA VAL A 81 -3.12 3.51 5.33
C VAL A 81 -4.66 3.52 5.34
N GLU A 82 -5.28 3.90 6.46
CA GLU A 82 -6.72 4.02 6.58
C GLU A 82 -7.28 5.02 5.56
N GLU A 83 -6.67 6.20 5.45
CA GLU A 83 -7.03 7.20 4.45
C GLU A 83 -6.90 6.66 3.02
N LYS A 84 -5.76 6.04 2.68
CA LYS A 84 -5.52 5.51 1.33
C LYS A 84 -6.38 4.31 0.96
N THR A 85 -7.04 3.70 1.94
CA THR A 85 -7.93 2.54 1.74
C THR A 85 -9.39 2.84 2.02
N GLU A 86 -9.81 4.11 1.99
CA GLU A 86 -11.21 4.51 2.21
C GLU A 86 -11.78 3.96 3.53
N GLY A 87 -10.95 3.94 4.58
CA GLY A 87 -11.32 3.46 5.91
C GLY A 87 -11.38 1.94 6.07
N LYS A 88 -10.97 1.15 5.06
CA LYS A 88 -11.08 -0.32 5.08
C LYS A 88 -9.95 -1.01 5.84
N ILE A 89 -8.74 -0.46 5.84
CA ILE A 89 -7.61 -0.99 6.59
C ILE A 89 -7.22 0.00 7.68
N ARG A 90 -7.65 -0.25 8.91
CA ARG A 90 -7.43 0.69 10.04
C ARG A 90 -6.20 0.40 10.87
N ASN A 91 -5.89 -0.87 11.09
CA ASN A 91 -4.80 -1.32 11.95
C ASN A 91 -3.87 -2.25 11.18
N LEU A 92 -3.17 -1.72 10.18
CA LEU A 92 -2.19 -2.48 9.41
C LEU A 92 -1.07 -2.97 10.32
N LEU A 93 -0.54 -2.07 11.14
CA LEU A 93 0.50 -2.35 12.13
C LEU A 93 -0.15 -2.48 13.51
N THR A 94 -0.18 -3.71 14.03
CA THR A 94 -0.58 -3.98 15.41
C THR A 94 0.49 -3.49 16.38
N GLU A 95 0.10 -3.30 17.64
CA GLU A 95 1.03 -2.89 18.71
C GLU A 95 2.25 -3.82 18.79
N GLY A 96 3.41 -3.25 19.07
CA GLY A 96 4.67 -3.99 19.19
C GLY A 96 5.32 -4.45 17.88
N ILE A 97 4.67 -4.28 16.71
CA ILE A 97 5.27 -4.63 15.41
C ILE A 97 6.46 -3.72 15.06
N ILE A 98 6.39 -2.45 15.43
CA ILE A 98 7.49 -1.49 15.29
C ILE A 98 7.95 -1.04 16.67
N ASN A 99 9.23 -0.70 16.78
CA ASN A 99 9.87 -0.36 18.05
C ASN A 99 11.02 0.64 17.83
N SER A 100 11.74 0.97 18.90
CA SER A 100 12.86 1.93 18.86
C SER A 100 14.04 1.52 17.97
N MET A 101 14.12 0.24 17.59
CA MET A 101 15.13 -0.27 16.65
C MET A 101 14.67 -0.21 15.19
N THR A 102 13.41 0.10 14.91
CA THR A 102 12.91 0.26 13.55
C THR A 102 13.65 1.41 12.85
N ARG A 103 14.09 1.18 11.61
CA ARG A 103 14.78 2.19 10.79
C ARG A 103 14.03 2.56 9.53
N LEU A 104 13.31 1.61 8.94
CA LEU A 104 12.59 1.83 7.70
C LEU A 104 11.37 0.90 7.64
N VAL A 105 10.22 1.45 7.27
CA VAL A 105 8.98 0.71 6.98
C VAL A 105 8.57 1.01 5.55
N LEU A 106 8.41 -0.04 4.74
CA LEU A 106 7.89 0.03 3.38
C LEU A 106 6.40 -0.31 3.42
N VAL A 107 5.55 0.60 2.96
CA VAL A 107 4.10 0.40 2.96
C VAL A 107 3.59 0.41 1.53
N ASN A 108 2.82 -0.63 1.17
CA ASN A 108 1.98 -0.68 -0.02
C ASN A 108 0.53 -0.89 0.42
N ALA A 109 -0.38 -0.04 -0.04
CA ALA A 109 -1.81 -0.15 0.21
C ALA A 109 -2.57 -0.10 -1.12
N ILE A 110 -3.53 -1.01 -1.29
CA ILE A 110 -4.37 -1.07 -2.48
C ILE A 110 -5.85 -1.14 -2.09
N TYR A 111 -6.67 -0.37 -2.79
CA TYR A 111 -8.11 -0.35 -2.64
C TYR A 111 -8.81 -0.34 -3.99
N PHE A 112 -9.81 -1.21 -4.12
CA PHE A 112 -10.62 -1.33 -5.33
C PHE A 112 -12.11 -1.33 -4.98
N LYS A 113 -12.88 -0.53 -5.72
CA LYS A 113 -14.34 -0.53 -5.72
C LYS A 113 -14.84 -0.22 -7.12
N GLY A 114 -15.37 -1.24 -7.79
CA GLY A 114 -16.01 -1.13 -9.09
C GLY A 114 -17.47 -1.57 -9.04
N ASN A 115 -18.26 -1.06 -9.98
CA ASN A 115 -19.55 -1.63 -10.28
C ASN A 115 -19.36 -2.74 -11.32
N TRP A 116 -20.11 -3.82 -11.19
CA TRP A 116 -20.23 -4.79 -12.28
C TRP A 116 -20.86 -4.14 -13.50
N GLU A 117 -20.39 -4.49 -14.69
CA GLU A 117 -21.00 -4.04 -15.96
C GLU A 117 -22.44 -4.55 -16.07
N GLY A 118 -22.66 -5.84 -15.77
CA GLY A 118 -23.98 -6.42 -15.53
C GLY A 118 -24.20 -6.61 -14.04
N GLN A 119 -24.98 -5.73 -13.41
CA GLN A 119 -25.28 -5.82 -11.98
C GLN A 119 -26.26 -6.96 -11.69
N PHE A 120 -26.05 -7.61 -10.53
CA PHE A 120 -27.02 -8.57 -10.00
C PHE A 120 -28.25 -7.83 -9.51
N ASP A 121 -29.42 -8.40 -9.78
CA ASP A 121 -30.67 -7.94 -9.17
C ASP A 121 -30.65 -8.25 -7.66
N LYS A 122 -30.85 -7.21 -6.85
CA LYS A 122 -30.83 -7.30 -5.40
C LYS A 122 -31.98 -8.15 -4.87
N GLU A 123 -33.15 -8.09 -5.51
CA GLU A 123 -34.35 -8.84 -5.10
C GLU A 123 -34.19 -10.34 -5.37
N SER A 124 -33.32 -10.70 -6.32
CA SER A 124 -32.95 -12.07 -6.61
C SER A 124 -31.88 -12.65 -5.65
N THR A 125 -31.34 -11.84 -4.73
CA THR A 125 -30.33 -12.28 -3.76
C THR A 125 -30.99 -12.91 -2.54
N SER A 126 -30.62 -14.16 -2.22
CA SER A 126 -31.14 -14.90 -1.06
C SER A 126 -30.03 -15.66 -0.34
N GLU A 127 -30.20 -15.89 0.96
CA GLU A 127 -29.30 -16.74 1.73
C GLU A 127 -29.28 -18.16 1.16
N ARG A 128 -28.07 -18.70 0.97
CA ARG A 128 -27.85 -20.07 0.51
C ARG A 128 -26.66 -20.67 1.28
N PRO A 129 -26.67 -21.99 1.53
CA PRO A 129 -25.52 -22.65 2.15
C PRO A 129 -24.26 -22.49 1.28
N PHE A 130 -23.19 -21.94 1.86
CA PHE A 130 -21.87 -21.92 1.23
C PHE A 130 -21.09 -23.18 1.63
N LYS A 131 -20.68 -23.98 0.66
CA LYS A 131 -19.94 -25.22 0.90
C LYS A 131 -18.46 -24.90 1.20
N MET A 132 -18.08 -25.01 2.47
CA MET A 132 -16.74 -24.67 2.96
C MET A 132 -15.65 -25.70 2.61
N ASN A 133 -16.02 -26.96 2.38
CA ASN A 133 -15.11 -28.07 2.11
C ASN A 133 -15.75 -29.07 1.15
N LYS A 134 -14.95 -29.93 0.49
CA LYS A 134 -15.44 -30.95 -0.46
C LYS A 134 -16.24 -32.05 0.21
#